data_AF-A0A2D5XDE0-F1
#
_entry.id   AF-A0A2D5XDE0-F1
#
_cell.length_a   1.000
_cell.length_b   1.000
_cell.length_c   1.000
_cell.angle_alpha   90.00
_cell.angle_beta   90.00
_cell.angle_gamma   90.00
#
_symmetry.space_group_name_H-M   'P 1'
#
loop_
_entity.id
_entity.type
_entity.pdbx_description
1 polymer ?
#
loop_
_entity_poly.entity_id
_entity_poly.type
_entity_poly.pdbx_seq_one_letter_code
_entity_poly.pdbx_strand_id
1 'polypeptide(L)'
;MIWRLLLLLFDPSHKRSSEMTIEELVDSINVNRKRRDLILERSGVSYQEAWIKAAKKLLYDKDGNPDLDRLDDPLVQQQMVEIMHEHMIDEAAEFFNLKGKDVDRLKEGDLMKGDMLANAYADVTQAKLSEIVTAAGSDYTLDVHTAQGNELKKAMKQRLTEAVYAPVKRIHARGVLEHVEAPYLAHHAMTETDVAEVLERWFGQNKRLAPKDFKNKAYLRAEFRPYRQQERTEKPKKVQYKPK
;
A
#
# COMPACT_ATOMS: atom_id res chain seq x y z
N MET A 1 -8.25 16.96 -1.12
CA MET A 1 -8.77 16.84 -2.50
C MET A 1 -8.36 15.52 -3.17
N ILE A 2 -7.11 15.04 -3.01
CA ILE A 2 -6.61 13.73 -3.52
C ILE A 2 -7.45 12.53 -3.03
N TRP A 3 -7.93 12.57 -1.78
CA TRP A 3 -8.84 11.56 -1.21
C TRP A 3 -10.10 11.31 -2.04
N ARG A 4 -10.65 12.31 -2.74
CA ARG A 4 -11.85 12.11 -3.58
C ARG A 4 -11.55 11.26 -4.82
N LEU A 5 -10.36 11.36 -5.41
CA LEU A 5 -9.95 10.54 -6.55
C LEU A 5 -9.74 9.07 -6.15
N LEU A 6 -9.14 8.83 -4.98
CA LEU A 6 -9.03 7.47 -4.42
C LEU A 6 -10.41 6.90 -4.05
N LEU A 7 -11.31 7.69 -3.43
CA LEU A 7 -12.66 7.24 -3.10
C LEU A 7 -13.50 6.93 -4.36
N LEU A 8 -13.31 7.65 -5.46
CA LEU A 8 -13.95 7.33 -6.76
C LEU A 8 -13.49 5.99 -7.34
N LEU A 9 -12.30 5.51 -6.97
CA LEU A 9 -11.78 4.19 -7.39
C LEU A 9 -12.26 3.03 -6.52
N PHE A 10 -12.71 3.31 -5.29
CA PHE A 10 -13.04 2.30 -4.28
C PHE A 10 -14.53 2.25 -3.91
N ASP A 11 -15.41 3.04 -4.52
CA ASP A 11 -16.86 2.87 -4.33
C ASP A 11 -17.68 3.14 -5.60
N PRO A 12 -17.92 2.12 -6.43
CA PRO A 12 -18.86 2.24 -7.55
C PRO A 12 -20.33 2.11 -7.08
N SER A 13 -20.59 1.70 -5.83
CA SER A 13 -21.94 1.44 -5.36
C SER A 13 -22.59 2.77 -4.93
N HIS A 14 -23.72 3.12 -5.55
CA HIS A 14 -24.48 4.31 -5.17
C HIS A 14 -25.33 4.10 -3.91
N LYS A 15 -25.23 2.91 -3.29
CA LYS A 15 -25.92 2.56 -2.04
C LYS A 15 -25.18 3.17 -0.87
N ARG A 16 -25.92 3.67 0.12
CA ARG A 16 -25.29 4.08 1.38
C ARG A 16 -24.70 2.83 2.03
N SER A 17 -23.50 2.95 2.59
CA SER A 17 -22.81 1.83 3.23
C SER A 17 -23.68 1.09 4.28
N SER A 18 -24.63 1.78 4.93
CA SER A 18 -25.60 1.20 5.86
C SER A 18 -26.71 0.34 5.24
N GLU A 19 -26.85 0.34 3.92
CA GLU A 19 -27.88 -0.37 3.15
C GLU A 19 -27.31 -1.60 2.43
N MET A 20 -25.99 -1.82 2.53
CA MET A 20 -25.34 -2.98 1.92
C MET A 20 -25.63 -4.24 2.71
N THR A 21 -25.93 -5.35 2.02
CA THR A 21 -25.87 -6.67 2.66
C THR A 21 -24.43 -7.00 3.04
N ILE A 22 -24.23 -7.96 3.94
CA ILE A 22 -22.88 -8.40 4.30
C ILE A 22 -22.14 -8.98 3.09
N GLU A 23 -22.85 -9.70 2.23
CA GLU A 23 -22.30 -10.24 0.98
C GLU A 23 -21.85 -9.12 0.04
N GLU A 24 -22.69 -8.11 -0.19
CA GLU A 24 -22.36 -6.93 -1.00
C GLU A 24 -21.14 -6.18 -0.43
N LEU A 25 -21.08 -6.02 0.90
CA LEU A 25 -19.97 -5.37 1.59
C LEU A 25 -18.67 -6.14 1.42
N VAL A 26 -18.69 -7.46 1.68
CA VAL A 26 -17.50 -8.31 1.58
C VAL A 26 -16.99 -8.40 0.14
N ASP A 27 -17.88 -8.50 -0.84
CA ASP A 27 -17.52 -8.53 -2.25
C ASP A 27 -16.91 -7.20 -2.72
N SER A 28 -17.51 -6.07 -2.33
CA SER A 28 -16.97 -4.74 -2.59
C SER A 28 -15.56 -4.60 -2.01
N ILE A 29 -15.36 -4.98 -0.75
CA ILE A 29 -14.05 -4.99 -0.10
C ILE A 29 -13.07 -5.89 -0.84
N ASN A 30 -13.46 -7.10 -1.25
CA ASN A 30 -12.57 -8.02 -1.98
C ASN A 30 -12.09 -7.42 -3.31
N VAL A 31 -13.00 -6.80 -4.08
CA VAL A 31 -12.65 -6.10 -5.33
C VAL A 31 -11.68 -4.95 -5.06
N ASN A 32 -11.96 -4.15 -4.03
CA ASN A 32 -11.14 -3.01 -3.64
C ASN A 32 -9.76 -3.43 -3.13
N ARG A 33 -9.66 -4.53 -2.37
CA ARG A 33 -8.37 -5.09 -1.94
C ARG A 33 -7.51 -5.51 -3.13
N LYS A 34 -8.10 -6.20 -4.12
CA LYS A 34 -7.39 -6.56 -5.36
C LYS A 34 -6.88 -5.33 -6.11
N ARG A 35 -7.69 -4.26 -6.19
CA ARG A 35 -7.29 -2.99 -6.78
C ARG A 35 -6.14 -2.33 -6.02
N ARG A 36 -6.22 -2.26 -4.68
CA ARG A 36 -5.12 -1.79 -3.83
C ARG A 36 -3.84 -2.57 -4.10
N ASP A 37 -3.92 -3.90 -4.08
CA ASP A 37 -2.75 -4.77 -4.22
C ASP A 37 -2.11 -4.58 -5.61
N LEU A 38 -2.93 -4.45 -6.66
CA LEU A 38 -2.46 -4.12 -8.01
C LEU A 38 -1.76 -2.75 -8.08
N ILE A 39 -2.32 -1.72 -7.43
CA ILE A 39 -1.68 -0.39 -7.34
C ILE A 39 -0.32 -0.50 -6.65
N LEU A 40 -0.26 -1.18 -5.49
CA LEU A 40 0.96 -1.33 -4.71
C LEU A 40 2.04 -2.16 -5.45
N GLU A 41 1.62 -3.14 -6.25
CA GLU A 41 2.53 -3.92 -7.09
C GLU A 41 3.09 -3.08 -8.22
N ARG A 42 2.22 -2.51 -9.07
CA ARG A 42 2.63 -1.72 -10.23
C ARG A 42 3.44 -0.50 -9.85
N SER A 43 2.98 0.30 -8.88
CA SER A 43 3.71 1.50 -8.44
C SER A 43 5.12 1.21 -7.95
N GLY A 44 5.35 0.07 -7.29
CA GLY A 44 6.69 -0.34 -6.86
C GLY A 44 7.62 -0.66 -8.03
N VAL A 45 7.11 -1.34 -9.06
CA VAL A 45 7.86 -1.61 -10.29
C VAL A 45 8.13 -0.32 -11.05
N SER A 46 7.10 0.49 -11.28
CA SER A 46 7.21 1.79 -11.96
C SER A 46 8.25 2.69 -11.26
N TYR A 47 8.28 2.70 -9.92
CA TYR A 47 9.26 3.49 -9.17
C TYR A 47 10.71 3.08 -9.52
N GLN A 48 11.02 1.79 -9.49
CA GLN A 48 12.34 1.29 -9.89
C GLN A 48 12.66 1.59 -11.37
N GLU A 49 11.68 1.43 -12.25
CA GLU A 49 11.83 1.69 -13.69
C GLU A 49 12.08 3.17 -13.99
N ALA A 50 11.50 4.10 -13.22
CA ALA A 50 11.80 5.53 -13.31
C ALA A 50 13.28 5.81 -13.11
N TRP A 51 13.89 5.25 -12.05
CA TRP A 51 15.31 5.43 -11.79
C TRP A 51 16.14 4.82 -12.92
N ILE A 52 15.83 3.60 -13.36
CA ILE A 52 16.57 2.94 -14.45
C ILE A 52 16.49 3.76 -15.74
N LYS A 53 15.31 4.30 -16.07
CA LYS A 53 15.08 5.14 -17.25
C LYS A 53 15.89 6.44 -17.17
N ALA A 54 15.89 7.09 -16.02
CA ALA A 54 16.66 8.32 -15.81
C ALA A 54 18.17 8.06 -15.84
N ALA A 55 18.64 7.03 -15.13
CA ALA A 55 20.04 6.64 -15.08
C ALA A 55 20.56 6.31 -16.48
N LYS A 56 19.88 5.45 -17.25
CA LYS A 56 20.27 5.12 -18.64
C LYS A 56 20.44 6.34 -19.54
N LYS A 57 19.67 7.40 -19.30
CA LYS A 57 19.73 8.63 -20.11
C LYS A 57 20.80 9.61 -19.64
N LEU A 58 21.08 9.65 -18.34
CA LEU A 58 21.88 10.72 -17.73
C LEU A 58 23.18 10.28 -17.09
N LEU A 59 23.28 9.04 -16.64
CA LEU A 59 24.37 8.56 -15.79
C LEU A 59 25.25 7.53 -16.47
N TYR A 60 24.82 6.91 -17.57
CA TYR A 60 25.67 5.96 -18.27
C TYR A 60 26.61 6.68 -19.24
N ASP A 61 27.88 6.32 -19.18
CA ASP A 61 28.89 6.77 -20.14
C ASP A 61 28.74 6.04 -21.49
N LYS A 62 29.64 6.34 -22.44
CA LYS A 62 29.64 5.73 -23.78
C LYS A 62 29.99 4.23 -23.75
N ASP A 63 30.64 3.78 -22.69
CA ASP A 63 31.11 2.39 -22.51
C ASP A 63 30.08 1.56 -21.72
N GLY A 64 28.99 2.17 -21.25
CA GLY A 64 27.92 1.53 -20.52
C GLY A 64 28.15 1.40 -19.02
N ASN A 65 29.10 2.16 -18.45
CA ASN A 65 29.33 2.20 -17.02
C ASN A 65 28.52 3.34 -16.37
N PRO A 66 27.97 3.12 -15.16
CA PRO A 66 27.30 4.19 -14.42
C PRO A 66 28.34 5.17 -13.83
N ASP A 67 28.22 6.42 -14.21
CA ASP A 67 28.94 7.59 -13.71
C ASP A 67 28.03 8.37 -12.74
N LEU A 68 28.04 7.94 -11.48
CA LEU A 68 27.21 8.52 -10.41
C LEU A 68 27.71 9.90 -9.97
N ASP A 69 28.98 10.23 -10.20
CA ASP A 69 29.57 11.53 -9.84
C ASP A 69 28.86 12.69 -10.57
N ARG A 70 28.22 12.40 -11.71
CA ARG A 70 27.37 13.35 -12.43
C ARG A 70 26.18 13.84 -11.59
N LEU A 71 25.76 13.09 -10.57
CA LEU A 71 24.71 13.52 -9.66
C LEU A 71 25.15 14.58 -8.67
N ASP A 72 26.42 15.00 -8.65
CA ASP A 72 26.83 16.20 -7.91
C ASP A 72 26.54 17.49 -8.71
N ASP A 73 26.20 17.39 -10.00
CA ASP A 73 25.76 18.52 -10.83
C ASP A 73 24.25 18.79 -10.63
N PRO A 74 23.85 19.97 -10.11
CA PRO A 74 22.44 20.33 -9.92
C PRO A 74 21.58 20.23 -11.18
N LEU A 75 22.15 20.45 -12.37
CA LEU A 75 21.41 20.33 -13.64
C LEU A 75 21.10 18.86 -13.94
N VAL A 76 22.03 17.95 -13.68
CA VAL A 76 21.81 16.51 -13.86
C VAL A 76 20.81 16.00 -12.83
N GLN A 77 20.91 16.46 -11.57
CA GLN A 77 19.91 16.13 -10.53
C GLN A 77 18.50 16.54 -10.97
N GLN A 78 18.33 17.77 -11.45
CA GLN A 78 17.04 18.28 -11.92
C GLN A 78 16.50 17.44 -13.09
N GLN A 79 17.32 17.15 -14.09
CA GLN A 79 16.92 16.31 -15.23
C GLN A 79 16.54 14.89 -14.80
N MET A 80 17.24 14.32 -13.81
CA MET A 80 16.93 13.01 -13.27
C MET A 80 15.57 13.00 -12.60
N VAL A 81 15.28 14.01 -11.78
CA VAL A 81 13.98 14.20 -11.12
C VAL A 81 12.86 14.34 -12.16
N GLU A 82 13.07 15.15 -13.20
CA GLU A 82 12.09 15.36 -14.27
C GLU A 82 11.75 14.05 -15.00
N ILE A 83 12.76 13.27 -15.40
CA ILE A 83 12.52 11.98 -16.10
C ILE A 83 11.80 10.98 -15.21
N MET A 84 12.20 10.88 -13.94
CA MET A 84 11.54 9.99 -12.98
C MET A 84 10.07 10.40 -12.77
N HIS A 85 9.83 11.69 -12.58
CA HIS A 85 8.48 12.22 -12.34
C HIS A 85 7.58 12.05 -13.57
N GLU A 86 8.10 12.35 -14.76
CA GLU A 86 7.36 12.16 -16.01
C GLU A 86 6.97 10.69 -16.20
N HIS A 87 7.87 9.76 -15.90
CA HIS A 87 7.56 8.33 -15.94
C HIS A 87 6.45 7.96 -14.94
N MET A 88 6.47 8.52 -13.73
CA MET A 88 5.38 8.29 -12.76
C MET A 88 4.03 8.80 -13.26
N ILE A 89 4.01 9.95 -13.93
CA ILE A 89 2.79 10.50 -14.55
C ILE A 89 2.28 9.58 -15.66
N ASP A 90 3.17 9.08 -16.52
CA ASP A 90 2.81 8.18 -17.62
C ASP A 90 2.19 6.88 -17.10
N GLU A 91 2.84 6.25 -16.11
CA GLU A 91 2.36 5.00 -15.50
C GLU A 91 1.03 5.20 -14.77
N ALA A 92 0.88 6.33 -14.07
CA ALA A 92 -0.38 6.69 -13.42
C ALA A 92 -1.49 6.93 -14.45
N ALA A 93 -1.19 7.63 -15.55
CA ALA A 93 -2.14 7.89 -16.62
C ALA A 93 -2.60 6.60 -17.29
N GLU A 94 -1.68 5.67 -17.58
CA GLU A 94 -2.01 4.34 -18.09
C GLU A 94 -2.91 3.60 -17.09
N PHE A 95 -2.51 3.54 -15.82
CA PHE A 95 -3.24 2.83 -14.77
C PHE A 95 -4.68 3.34 -14.61
N PHE A 96 -4.87 4.66 -14.64
CA PHE A 96 -6.18 5.29 -14.54
C PHE A 96 -6.92 5.42 -15.88
N ASN A 97 -6.35 4.88 -16.97
CA ASN A 97 -6.90 4.97 -18.33
C ASN A 97 -7.18 6.42 -18.78
N LEU A 98 -6.33 7.36 -18.40
CA LEU A 98 -6.34 8.74 -18.90
C LEU A 98 -5.84 8.73 -20.36
N LYS A 99 -6.44 9.52 -21.25
CA LYS A 99 -6.14 9.47 -22.70
C LYS A 99 -5.74 10.82 -23.30
N GLY A 100 -4.78 10.79 -24.23
CA GLY A 100 -4.50 11.87 -25.18
C GLY A 100 -4.09 13.19 -24.52
N LYS A 101 -4.72 14.29 -24.95
CA LYS A 101 -4.41 15.68 -24.54
C LYS A 101 -4.48 15.92 -23.02
N ASP A 102 -5.15 15.06 -22.27
CA ASP A 102 -5.22 15.16 -20.81
C ASP A 102 -3.89 14.80 -20.15
N VAL A 103 -3.09 13.91 -20.74
CA VAL A 103 -1.75 13.55 -20.24
C VAL A 103 -0.73 14.64 -20.56
N ASP A 104 -0.72 15.14 -21.80
CA ASP A 104 0.20 16.19 -22.24
C ASP A 104 0.03 17.47 -21.38
N ARG A 105 -1.21 17.80 -21.00
CA ARG A 105 -1.52 18.93 -20.11
C ARG A 105 -0.97 18.76 -18.70
N LEU A 106 -0.88 17.53 -18.20
CA LEU A 106 -0.33 17.23 -16.87
C LEU A 106 1.20 17.39 -16.83
N LYS A 107 1.86 17.22 -17.98
CA LYS A 107 3.31 17.35 -18.13
C LYS A 107 3.76 18.79 -18.37
N GLU A 108 3.04 19.53 -19.22
CA GLU A 108 3.52 20.83 -19.74
C GLU A 108 2.80 22.05 -19.14
N GLY A 109 1.56 21.92 -18.65
CA GLY A 109 0.70 23.08 -18.34
C GLY A 109 0.16 23.14 -16.91
N ASP A 110 0.15 22.02 -16.17
CA ASP A 110 -0.41 21.95 -14.82
C ASP A 110 0.41 20.98 -13.94
N LEU A 111 1.65 21.38 -13.65
CA LEU A 111 2.59 20.63 -12.81
C LEU A 111 1.97 20.20 -11.47
N MET A 112 1.10 21.03 -10.90
CA MET A 112 0.36 20.70 -9.68
C MET A 112 -0.55 19.48 -9.87
N LYS A 113 -1.28 19.39 -10.97
CA LYS A 113 -2.10 18.20 -11.27
C LYS A 113 -1.26 16.98 -11.61
N GLY A 114 -0.12 17.15 -12.30
CA GLY A 114 0.86 16.08 -12.54
C GLY A 114 1.38 15.49 -11.22
N ASP A 115 1.84 16.35 -10.31
CA ASP A 115 2.27 15.98 -8.96
C ASP A 115 1.15 15.28 -8.18
N MET A 116 -0.09 15.78 -8.27
CA MET A 116 -1.23 15.14 -7.60
C MET A 116 -1.49 13.73 -8.13
N LEU A 117 -1.31 13.51 -9.44
CA LEU A 117 -1.51 12.21 -10.08
C LEU A 117 -0.42 11.22 -9.69
N ALA A 118 0.86 11.63 -9.80
CA ALA A 118 2.00 10.83 -9.37
C ALA A 118 1.92 10.49 -7.87
N ASN A 119 1.51 11.45 -7.04
CA ASN A 119 1.32 11.24 -5.61
C ASN A 119 0.14 10.28 -5.31
N ALA A 120 -0.93 10.32 -6.09
CA ALA A 120 -2.03 9.37 -5.93
C ALA A 120 -1.64 7.94 -6.33
N TYR A 121 -0.75 7.80 -7.32
CA TYR A 121 -0.33 6.51 -7.88
C TYR A 121 0.85 5.86 -7.17
N ALA A 122 1.85 6.64 -6.76
CA ALA A 122 3.12 6.15 -6.20
C ALA A 122 3.54 6.87 -4.91
N ASP A 123 2.68 7.74 -4.35
CA ASP A 123 2.98 8.54 -3.14
C ASP A 123 4.26 9.39 -3.25
N VAL A 124 4.56 9.85 -4.46
CA VAL A 124 5.74 10.65 -4.74
C VAL A 124 5.37 11.89 -5.54
N THR A 125 6.01 13.02 -5.21
CA THR A 125 5.95 14.29 -5.96
C THR A 125 7.32 14.62 -6.54
N GLN A 126 7.35 15.52 -7.53
CA GLN A 126 8.60 16.04 -8.06
C GLN A 126 9.46 16.69 -6.97
N ALA A 127 8.85 17.46 -6.07
CA ALA A 127 9.54 18.08 -4.94
C ALA A 127 10.19 17.04 -4.02
N LYS A 128 9.50 15.92 -3.75
CA LYS A 128 10.04 14.85 -2.91
C LYS A 128 11.21 14.13 -3.59
N LEU A 129 11.10 13.87 -4.89
CA LEU A 129 12.22 13.31 -5.67
C LEU A 129 13.42 14.26 -5.66
N SER A 130 13.19 15.56 -5.82
CA SER A 130 14.27 16.56 -5.76
C SER A 130 14.96 16.58 -4.40
N GLU A 131 14.20 16.57 -3.30
CA GLU A 131 14.78 16.49 -1.95
C GLU A 131 15.68 15.25 -1.80
N ILE A 132 15.20 14.08 -2.24
CA ILE A 132 15.91 12.81 -2.10
C ILE A 132 17.19 12.80 -2.97
N VAL A 133 17.07 13.18 -4.25
CA VAL A 133 18.20 13.18 -5.20
C VAL A 133 19.27 14.18 -4.76
N THR A 134 18.87 15.41 -4.43
CA THR A 134 19.82 16.45 -4.03
C THR A 134 20.48 16.15 -2.69
N ALA A 135 19.77 15.55 -1.74
CA ALA A 135 20.36 15.18 -0.45
C ALA A 135 21.38 14.05 -0.56
N ALA A 136 21.20 13.13 -1.52
CA ALA A 136 22.08 11.99 -1.71
C ALA A 136 23.23 12.27 -2.71
N GLY A 137 23.03 13.11 -3.73
CA GLY A 137 24.06 13.39 -4.75
C GLY A 137 24.54 12.11 -5.42
N SER A 138 25.87 11.93 -5.52
CA SER A 138 26.52 10.72 -6.01
C SER A 138 26.19 9.43 -5.25
N ASP A 139 25.73 9.50 -4.00
CA ASP A 139 25.28 8.31 -3.23
C ASP A 139 23.89 7.80 -3.65
N TYR A 140 23.19 8.49 -4.57
CA TYR A 140 21.84 8.14 -5.00
C TYR A 140 21.79 6.96 -5.99
N THR A 141 22.03 5.76 -5.46
CA THR A 141 21.99 4.49 -6.21
C THR A 141 20.57 3.94 -6.38
N LEU A 142 20.40 2.92 -7.23
CA LEU A 142 19.14 2.18 -7.37
C LEU A 142 18.67 1.56 -6.05
N ASP A 143 19.60 1.11 -5.21
CA ASP A 143 19.29 0.51 -3.90
C ASP A 143 18.74 1.56 -2.93
N VAL A 144 19.37 2.75 -2.90
CA VAL A 144 18.88 3.90 -2.12
C VAL A 144 17.49 4.30 -2.59
N HIS A 145 17.29 4.41 -3.91
CA HIS A 145 15.98 4.69 -4.48
C HIS A 145 14.94 3.63 -4.10
N THR A 146 15.25 2.36 -4.28
CA THR A 146 14.36 1.24 -3.95
C THR A 146 13.98 1.23 -2.47
N ALA A 147 14.93 1.52 -1.57
CA ALA A 147 14.66 1.63 -0.14
C ALA A 147 13.65 2.75 0.17
N GLN A 148 13.78 3.91 -0.47
CA GLN A 148 12.80 5.00 -0.34
C GLN A 148 11.42 4.58 -0.89
N GLY A 149 11.39 3.93 -2.05
CA GLY A 149 10.16 3.39 -2.64
C GLY A 149 9.43 2.42 -1.71
N ASN A 150 10.16 1.58 -0.96
CA ASN A 150 9.57 0.67 0.02
C ASN A 150 8.89 1.40 1.20
N GLU A 151 9.47 2.49 1.67
CA GLU A 151 8.86 3.32 2.73
C GLU A 151 7.62 4.06 2.22
N LEU A 152 7.68 4.64 1.01
CA LEU A 152 6.51 5.25 0.36
C LEU A 152 5.38 4.22 0.16
N LYS A 153 5.72 3.02 -0.32
CA LYS A 153 4.76 1.92 -0.50
C LYS A 153 4.09 1.51 0.81
N LYS A 154 4.81 1.56 1.94
CA LYS A 154 4.25 1.27 3.26
C LYS A 154 3.23 2.32 3.70
N ALA A 155 3.54 3.60 3.53
CA ALA A 155 2.62 4.70 3.82
C ALA A 155 1.38 4.65 2.89
N MET A 156 1.61 4.41 1.60
CA MET A 156 0.55 4.23 0.61
C MET A 156 -0.36 3.05 0.97
N LYS A 157 0.20 1.90 1.35
CA LYS A 157 -0.57 0.71 1.74
C LYS A 157 -1.52 1.00 2.89
N GLN A 158 -1.09 1.78 3.89
CA GLN A 158 -1.96 2.15 5.00
C GLN A 158 -3.16 2.97 4.52
N ARG A 159 -2.92 4.05 3.77
CA ARG A 159 -3.98 4.94 3.25
C ARG A 159 -4.95 4.21 2.33
N LEU A 160 -4.44 3.37 1.42
CA LEU A 160 -5.29 2.56 0.55
C LEU A 160 -6.10 1.53 1.34
N THR A 161 -5.54 0.95 2.41
CA THR A 161 -6.28 0.03 3.28
C THR A 161 -7.42 0.77 3.99
N GLU A 162 -7.19 1.97 4.51
CA GLU A 162 -8.26 2.80 5.09
C GLU A 162 -9.37 3.10 4.06
N ALA A 163 -9.01 3.39 2.80
CA ALA A 163 -9.98 3.63 1.73
C ALA A 163 -10.80 2.37 1.38
N VAL A 164 -10.14 1.20 1.28
CA VAL A 164 -10.80 -0.09 1.00
C VAL A 164 -11.88 -0.42 2.05
N TYR A 165 -11.63 -0.09 3.32
CA TYR A 165 -12.51 -0.41 4.43
C TYR A 165 -13.42 0.74 4.89
N ALA A 166 -13.39 1.89 4.23
CA ALA A 166 -14.26 3.04 4.55
C ALA A 166 -15.77 2.71 4.58
N PRO A 167 -16.29 1.76 3.75
CA PRO A 167 -17.70 1.33 3.82
C PRO A 167 -18.03 0.48 5.05
N VAL A 168 -17.04 0.02 5.82
CA VAL A 168 -17.31 -0.73 7.05
C VAL A 168 -17.89 0.22 8.10
N LYS A 169 -18.95 -0.24 8.77
CA LYS A 169 -19.62 0.47 9.85
C LYS A 169 -19.81 -0.45 11.03
N ARG A 170 -19.98 0.13 12.22
CA ARG A 170 -20.20 -0.65 13.44
C ARG A 170 -21.42 -1.57 13.34
N ILE A 171 -22.46 -1.13 12.63
CA ILE A 171 -23.67 -1.94 12.39
C ILE A 171 -23.39 -3.25 11.63
N HIS A 172 -22.30 -3.33 10.87
CA HIS A 172 -21.90 -4.54 10.13
C HIS A 172 -21.20 -5.57 11.03
N ALA A 173 -20.78 -5.20 12.25
CA ALA A 173 -19.92 -6.04 13.10
C ALA A 173 -20.49 -7.46 13.29
N ARG A 174 -21.78 -7.57 13.62
CA ARG A 174 -22.43 -8.88 13.84
C ARG A 174 -22.39 -9.73 12.57
N GLY A 175 -22.88 -9.19 11.46
CA GLY A 175 -22.96 -9.93 10.20
C GLY A 175 -21.59 -10.31 9.64
N VAL A 176 -20.58 -9.46 9.82
CA VAL A 176 -19.18 -9.79 9.48
C VAL A 176 -18.68 -10.96 10.30
N LEU A 177 -18.87 -10.97 11.63
CA LEU A 177 -18.42 -12.07 12.48
C LEU A 177 -19.13 -13.39 12.15
N GLU A 178 -20.40 -13.34 11.77
CA GLU A 178 -21.15 -14.50 11.27
C GLU A 178 -20.57 -15.00 9.93
N HIS A 179 -20.29 -14.09 8.99
CA HIS A 179 -19.71 -14.42 7.68
C HIS A 179 -18.31 -15.03 7.75
N VAL A 180 -17.44 -14.50 8.62
CA VAL A 180 -16.05 -14.99 8.75
C VAL A 180 -15.90 -16.12 9.77
N GLU A 181 -17.02 -16.64 10.30
CA GLU A 181 -17.07 -17.72 11.29
C GLU A 181 -16.18 -17.45 12.52
N ALA A 182 -16.25 -16.23 13.08
CA ALA A 182 -15.47 -15.82 14.25
C ALA A 182 -16.34 -15.60 15.51
N PRO A 183 -17.02 -16.65 16.04
CA PRO A 183 -17.91 -16.52 17.20
C PRO A 183 -17.17 -16.17 18.50
N TYR A 184 -15.86 -16.37 18.54
CA TYR A 184 -14.99 -16.04 19.67
C TYR A 184 -14.73 -14.53 19.84
N LEU A 185 -15.18 -13.71 18.88
CA LEU A 185 -15.14 -12.25 18.97
C LEU A 185 -16.50 -11.70 19.43
N ALA A 186 -16.47 -10.58 20.14
CA ALA A 186 -17.64 -9.93 20.71
C ALA A 186 -18.03 -8.68 19.90
N HIS A 187 -18.99 -8.79 18.98
CA HIS A 187 -19.38 -7.71 18.07
C HIS A 187 -19.73 -6.39 18.78
N HIS A 188 -20.37 -6.44 19.96
CA HIS A 188 -20.78 -5.24 20.70
C HIS A 188 -19.59 -4.42 21.22
N ALA A 189 -18.43 -5.07 21.42
CA ALA A 189 -17.19 -4.47 21.88
C ALA A 189 -16.28 -3.99 20.73
N MET A 190 -16.73 -4.12 19.47
CA MET A 190 -15.94 -3.74 18.29
C MET A 190 -16.28 -2.33 17.79
N THR A 191 -15.24 -1.60 17.42
CA THR A 191 -15.29 -0.36 16.62
C THR A 191 -15.32 -0.68 15.12
N GLU A 192 -15.55 0.32 14.27
CA GLU A 192 -15.49 0.14 12.80
C GLU A 192 -14.11 -0.35 12.35
N THR A 193 -13.06 0.20 12.97
CA THR A 193 -11.66 -0.20 12.74
C THR A 193 -11.41 -1.66 13.11
N ASP A 194 -12.00 -2.15 14.20
CA ASP A 194 -11.85 -3.55 14.61
C ASP A 194 -12.51 -4.50 13.59
N VAL A 195 -13.67 -4.11 13.06
CA VAL A 195 -14.37 -4.90 12.03
C VAL A 195 -13.56 -4.93 10.73
N ALA A 196 -13.01 -3.79 10.32
CA ALA A 196 -12.11 -3.71 9.18
C ALA A 196 -10.85 -4.58 9.38
N GLU A 197 -10.25 -4.55 10.58
CA GLU A 197 -9.09 -5.40 10.91
C GLU A 197 -9.41 -6.89 10.81
N VAL A 198 -10.58 -7.32 11.30
CA VAL A 198 -11.03 -8.71 11.19
C VAL A 198 -11.12 -9.14 9.72
N LEU A 199 -11.74 -8.33 8.86
CA LEU A 199 -11.85 -8.61 7.43
C LEU A 199 -10.47 -8.64 6.75
N GLU A 200 -9.59 -7.68 7.05
CA GLU A 200 -8.24 -7.65 6.46
C GLU A 200 -7.42 -8.88 6.84
N ARG A 201 -7.48 -9.31 8.11
CA ARG A 201 -6.85 -10.55 8.57
C ARG A 201 -7.47 -11.77 7.90
N TRP A 202 -8.80 -11.85 7.83
CA TRP A 202 -9.50 -12.98 7.24
C TRP A 202 -9.08 -13.18 5.78
N PHE A 203 -9.13 -12.14 4.97
CA PHE A 203 -8.66 -12.24 3.61
C PHE A 203 -7.15 -12.51 3.50
N GLY A 204 -6.32 -11.94 4.39
CA GLY A 204 -4.87 -12.15 4.40
C GLY A 204 -4.43 -13.55 4.84
N GLN A 205 -5.29 -14.27 5.56
CA GLN A 205 -5.03 -15.61 6.11
C GLN A 205 -5.82 -16.71 5.35
N ASN A 206 -6.02 -16.54 4.04
CA ASN A 206 -6.76 -17.49 3.20
C ASN A 206 -8.17 -17.79 3.72
N LYS A 207 -8.88 -16.76 4.17
CA LYS A 207 -10.25 -16.83 4.70
C LYS A 207 -10.37 -17.71 5.95
N ARG A 208 -9.33 -17.73 6.77
CA ARG A 208 -9.31 -18.42 8.06
C ARG A 208 -8.89 -17.44 9.14
N LEU A 209 -9.54 -17.52 10.30
CA LEU A 209 -9.17 -16.75 11.48
C LEU A 209 -9.14 -17.70 12.68
N ALA A 210 -8.16 -17.51 13.56
CA ALA A 210 -8.09 -18.24 14.81
C ALA A 210 -8.12 -17.28 16.02
N PRO A 211 -8.59 -17.73 17.20
CA PRO A 211 -8.57 -16.91 18.41
C PRO A 211 -7.21 -16.32 18.75
N LYS A 212 -6.11 -17.06 18.45
CA LYS A 212 -4.73 -16.62 18.69
C LYS A 212 -4.37 -15.33 17.95
N ASP A 213 -4.99 -15.05 16.81
CA ASP A 213 -4.77 -13.84 16.01
C ASP A 213 -5.24 -12.57 16.74
N PHE A 214 -6.10 -12.73 17.76
CA PHE A 214 -6.75 -11.66 18.51
C PHE A 214 -6.42 -11.68 20.01
N LYS A 215 -5.35 -12.39 20.43
CA LYS A 215 -4.99 -12.62 21.84
C LYS A 215 -4.83 -11.39 22.73
N ASN A 216 -4.67 -10.21 22.13
CA ASN A 216 -4.53 -8.92 22.83
C ASN A 216 -5.66 -7.93 22.57
N LYS A 217 -6.74 -8.37 21.93
CA LYS A 217 -7.87 -7.52 21.55
C LYS A 217 -8.93 -7.54 22.64
N ALA A 218 -9.46 -6.35 22.97
CA ALA A 218 -10.50 -6.20 24.00
C ALA A 218 -11.78 -6.96 23.65
N TYR A 219 -12.08 -7.09 22.36
CA TYR A 219 -13.23 -7.81 21.81
C TYR A 219 -13.04 -9.33 21.70
N LEU A 220 -11.90 -9.90 22.13
CA LEU A 220 -11.77 -11.34 22.31
C LEU A 220 -12.53 -11.76 23.58
N ARG A 221 -13.52 -12.65 23.41
CA ARG A 221 -14.32 -13.18 24.52
C ARG A 221 -13.44 -13.88 25.56
N ALA A 222 -13.80 -13.73 26.83
CA ALA A 222 -13.00 -14.20 27.95
C ALA A 222 -12.70 -15.71 27.88
N GLU A 223 -13.67 -16.51 27.46
CA GLU A 223 -13.55 -17.97 27.31
C GLU A 223 -12.47 -18.42 26.30
N PHE A 224 -12.08 -17.56 25.35
CA PHE A 224 -11.04 -17.85 24.36
C PHE A 224 -9.67 -17.24 24.70
N ARG A 225 -9.54 -16.57 25.85
CA ARG A 225 -8.26 -16.05 26.36
C ARG A 225 -7.27 -17.13 26.89
N PRO A 226 -7.62 -18.38 27.22
CA PRO A 226 -6.64 -19.39 27.68
C PRO A 226 -5.51 -19.68 26.66
N TYR A 227 -5.72 -19.43 25.37
CA TYR A 227 -4.66 -19.47 24.33
C TYR A 227 -3.54 -18.44 24.57
N ARG A 228 -3.70 -17.50 25.50
CA ARG A 228 -2.71 -16.49 25.89
C ARG A 228 -1.59 -17.06 26.77
N GLN A 229 -1.82 -18.19 27.46
CA GLN A 229 -0.88 -18.75 28.44
C GLN A 229 -0.07 -19.95 27.92
N GLN A 230 -0.58 -20.72 26.96
CA GLN A 230 0.10 -21.95 26.49
C GLN A 230 1.41 -21.69 25.72
N GLU A 231 1.56 -20.57 25.00
CA GLU A 231 2.78 -20.25 24.24
C GLU A 231 3.99 -19.86 25.12
N ARG A 232 3.81 -19.58 26.43
CA ARG A 232 4.92 -19.23 27.33
C ARG A 232 5.52 -20.43 28.08
N THR A 233 4.85 -21.58 28.09
CA THR A 233 5.25 -22.73 28.93
C THR A 233 5.94 -23.86 28.19
N GLU A 234 5.91 -23.89 26.85
CA GLU A 234 6.61 -24.92 26.09
C GLU A 234 8.01 -24.45 25.67
N LYS A 235 8.95 -24.46 26.63
CA LYS A 235 10.34 -24.73 26.25
C LYS A 235 10.38 -26.16 25.69
N PRO A 236 11.03 -26.41 24.53
CA PRO A 236 11.21 -27.76 24.06
C PRO A 236 11.96 -28.55 25.13
N LYS A 237 11.33 -29.59 25.69
CA LYS A 237 12.05 -30.58 26.49
C LYS A 237 13.11 -31.17 25.58
N LYS A 238 14.39 -30.85 25.82
CA LYS A 238 15.51 -31.58 25.24
C LYS A 238 15.34 -33.05 25.66
N VAL A 239 14.89 -33.87 24.73
CA VAL A 239 14.92 -35.33 24.88
C VAL A 239 16.39 -35.71 24.89
N GLN A 240 16.94 -35.99 26.08
CA GLN A 240 18.25 -36.62 26.20
C GLN A 240 18.13 -38.06 25.72
N TYR A 241 18.68 -38.33 24.56
CA TYR A 241 18.86 -39.69 24.07
C TYR A 241 19.95 -40.36 24.92
N LYS A 242 19.60 -41.42 25.66
CA LYS A 242 20.59 -42.32 26.27
C LYS A 242 20.78 -43.51 25.31
N PRO A 243 21.97 -43.68 24.70
CA PRO A 243 22.25 -44.89 23.94
C PRO A 243 22.35 -46.09 24.89
N LYS A 244 21.78 -47.22 24.47
CA LYS A 244 22.08 -48.55 25.00
C LYS A 244 23.23 -49.15 24.21
#